data_AF-A0A1J3K4F1-F1
#
_entry.id   AF-A0A1J3K4F1-F1
#
_cell.length_a   1.000
_cell.length_b   1.000
_cell.length_c   1.000
_cell.angle_alpha   90.00
_cell.angle_beta   90.00
_cell.angle_gamma   90.00
#
_symmetry.space_group_name_H-M   'P 1'
#
loop_
_entity.id
_entity.type
_entity.pdbx_description
1 polymer ?
#
loop_
_entity_poly.entity_id
_entity_poly.type
_entity_poly.pdbx_seq_one_letter_code
_entity_poly.pdbx_strand_id
1 'polypeptide(L)'
;PLHPKHSLQLLKSESGGAKKCYCCDEFLRVIFYYCSTCDYAMNITCAEKPPVLSIDHRKWHEHDLALFPRRESLTCDLCALADSSCPFYICGPCDFVV
;
A
#
# COMPACT_ATOMS: atom_id res chain seq x y z
N PRO A 1 7.53 5.83 5.07
CA PRO A 1 7.87 5.28 3.72
C PRO A 1 7.27 3.87 3.55
N LEU A 2 6.56 3.60 2.46
CA LEU A 2 5.79 2.35 2.23
C LEU A 2 6.65 1.09 2.09
N HIS A 3 7.96 1.23 1.94
CA HIS A 3 8.90 0.11 1.78
C HIS A 3 10.28 0.44 2.40
N PRO A 4 10.40 0.55 3.73
CA PRO A 4 11.59 1.10 4.37
C PRO A 4 12.75 0.09 4.50
N LYS A 5 12.49 -1.22 4.35
CA LYS A 5 13.49 -2.28 4.53
C LYS A 5 14.45 -2.44 3.35
N HIS A 6 14.00 -2.15 2.12
CA HIS A 6 14.87 -2.15 0.94
C HIS A 6 14.63 -0.94 0.08
N SER A 7 15.68 -0.49 -0.59
CA SER A 7 15.61 0.64 -1.51
C SER A 7 14.73 0.31 -2.71
N LEU A 8 13.86 1.25 -3.07
CA LEU A 8 13.09 1.21 -4.30
C LEU A 8 13.91 1.84 -5.42
N GLN A 9 14.05 1.11 -6.52
CA GLN A 9 14.70 1.61 -7.73
C GLN A 9 13.65 2.17 -8.69
N LEU A 10 13.96 3.29 -9.33
CA LEU A 10 13.14 3.80 -10.41
C LEU A 10 13.45 3.01 -11.69
N LEU A 11 12.46 2.32 -12.23
CA LEU A 11 12.59 1.55 -13.46
C LEU A 11 11.75 2.13 -14.58
N LYS A 12 12.23 1.94 -15.81
CA LYS A 12 11.52 2.21 -17.05
C LYS A 12 11.31 0.90 -17.80
N SER A 13 10.06 0.54 -18.06
CA SER A 13 9.70 -0.63 -18.88
C SER A 13 9.50 -0.21 -20.34
N GLU A 14 9.93 -1.05 -21.29
CA GLU A 14 9.72 -0.81 -22.73
C GLU A 14 8.24 -0.95 -23.13
N SER A 15 7.48 -1.76 -22.38
CA SER A 15 6.02 -1.90 -22.49
C SER A 15 5.36 -1.67 -21.12
N GLY A 16 4.36 -0.79 -21.06
CA GLY A 16 3.53 -0.64 -19.86
C GLY A 16 2.69 -1.89 -19.58
N GLY A 17 2.24 -2.08 -18.33
CA GLY A 17 1.19 -3.04 -18.00
C GLY A 17 1.59 -4.50 -17.73
N ALA A 18 2.88 -4.83 -17.64
CA ALA A 18 3.30 -6.18 -17.21
C ALA A 18 3.09 -6.43 -15.70
N LYS A 19 3.06 -5.37 -14.89
CA LYS A 19 2.90 -5.45 -13.43
C LYS A 19 1.84 -4.47 -12.96
N LYS A 20 1.25 -4.75 -11.79
CA LYS A 20 0.26 -3.89 -11.13
C LYS A 20 0.91 -3.07 -10.02
N CYS A 21 0.37 -1.88 -9.80
CA CYS A 21 0.74 -1.01 -8.70
C CYS A 21 0.23 -1.58 -7.39
N TYR A 22 1.13 -1.67 -6.41
CA TYR A 22 0.82 -2.15 -5.07
C TYR A 22 -0.29 -1.38 -4.35
N CYS A 23 -0.40 -0.08 -4.62
CA CYS A 23 -1.26 0.83 -3.88
C CYS A 23 -2.68 0.95 -4.46
N CYS A 24 -2.85 0.80 -5.76
CA CYS A 24 -4.14 1.06 -6.44
C CYS A 24 -4.57 -0.05 -7.40
N ASP A 25 -3.82 -1.15 -7.49
CA ASP A 25 -4.05 -2.30 -8.39
C ASP A 25 -4.07 -1.96 -9.91
N GLU A 26 -3.91 -0.68 -10.29
CA GLU A 26 -3.77 -0.26 -11.68
C GLU A 26 -2.47 -0.79 -12.28
N PHE A 27 -2.50 -1.09 -13.56
CA PHE A 27 -1.30 -1.43 -14.33
C PHE A 27 -0.24 -0.34 -14.23
N LEU A 28 1.00 -0.76 -13.99
CA LEU A 28 2.13 0.14 -13.92
C LEU A 28 2.34 0.84 -15.25
N ARG A 29 2.61 2.14 -15.15
CA ARG A 29 3.01 2.97 -16.28
C ARG A 29 4.42 2.57 -16.75
N VAL A 30 4.87 3.24 -17.81
CA VAL A 30 6.22 3.07 -18.38
C VAL A 30 7.31 3.30 -17.33
N ILE A 31 7.09 4.19 -16.35
CA ILE A 31 8.06 4.49 -15.28
C ILE A 31 7.41 4.24 -13.92
N PHE A 32 8.08 3.49 -13.06
CA PHE A 32 7.57 3.08 -11.74
C PHE A 32 8.72 2.78 -10.76
N TYR A 33 8.41 2.76 -9.48
CA TYR A 33 9.32 2.29 -8.44
C TYR A 33 9.22 0.77 -8.28
N TYR A 34 10.36 0.10 -8.15
CA TYR A 34 10.45 -1.34 -8.06
C TYR A 34 11.51 -1.80 -7.05
N CYS A 35 11.18 -2.83 -6.27
CA CYS A 35 12.14 -3.59 -5.49
C CYS A 35 12.15 -5.03 -6.02
N SER A 36 13.27 -5.46 -6.58
CA SER A 36 13.44 -6.84 -7.08
C SER A 36 13.42 -7.87 -5.95
N THR A 37 13.93 -7.53 -4.77
CA THR A 37 13.98 -8.44 -3.60
C THR A 37 12.58 -8.81 -3.10
N CYS A 38 11.64 -7.88 -3.14
CA CYS A 38 10.29 -8.07 -2.60
C CYS A 38 9.21 -8.22 -3.69
N ASP A 39 9.61 -8.18 -4.96
CA ASP A 39 8.70 -8.03 -6.10
C ASP A 39 7.67 -6.90 -5.91
N TYR A 40 8.10 -5.83 -5.21
CA TYR A 40 7.24 -4.70 -4.87
C TYR A 40 7.30 -3.67 -5.99
N ALA A 41 6.16 -3.27 -6.54
CA ALA A 41 6.09 -2.33 -7.65
C ALA A 41 5.02 -1.24 -7.42
N MET A 42 5.35 0.03 -7.64
CA MET A 42 4.47 1.15 -7.31
C MET A 42 4.57 2.28 -8.34
N ASN A 43 3.42 2.81 -8.77
CA ASN A 43 3.37 3.99 -9.63
C ASN A 43 3.99 5.20 -8.92
N ILE A 44 4.68 6.06 -9.66
CA ILE A 44 5.27 7.30 -9.13
C ILE A 44 4.21 8.16 -8.44
N THR A 45 3.05 8.33 -9.08
CA THR A 45 1.92 9.08 -8.54
C THR A 45 1.37 8.50 -7.23
N CYS A 46 1.50 7.18 -7.01
CA CYS A 46 1.13 6.55 -5.74
C CYS A 46 2.23 6.71 -4.67
N ALA A 47 3.49 6.81 -5.08
CA ALA A 47 4.62 7.03 -4.19
C ALA A 47 4.69 8.49 -3.68
N GLU A 48 4.27 9.44 -4.51
CA GLU A 48 4.24 10.87 -4.21
C GLU A 48 3.01 11.29 -3.40
N LYS A 49 1.93 10.48 -3.43
CA LYS A 49 0.81 10.70 -2.53
C LYS A 49 1.37 10.60 -1.10
N PRO A 50 1.15 11.62 -0.25
CA PRO A 50 1.40 11.43 1.17
C PRO A 50 0.65 10.15 1.56
N PRO A 51 1.29 9.22 2.29
CA PRO A 51 0.54 8.13 2.88
C PRO A 51 -0.65 8.79 3.57
N VAL A 52 -1.87 8.29 3.29
CA VAL A 52 -3.09 8.85 3.84
C VAL A 52 -3.00 8.65 5.36
N LEU A 53 -2.32 9.57 6.02
CA LEU A 53 -2.03 9.65 7.45
C LEU A 53 -2.88 10.76 8.08
N SER A 54 -3.77 11.38 7.29
CA SER A 54 -4.68 12.43 7.72
C SER A 54 -6.14 11.98 7.54
N ILE A 55 -6.43 10.73 7.86
CA ILE A 55 -7.72 10.47 8.51
C ILE A 55 -7.39 10.57 9.99
N ASP A 56 -8.16 11.34 10.74
CA ASP A 56 -7.99 11.52 12.19
C ASP A 56 -8.24 10.17 12.89
N HIS A 57 -7.26 9.27 12.82
CA HIS A 57 -7.40 7.87 13.26
C HIS A 57 -7.81 7.80 14.73
N ARG A 58 -7.46 8.80 15.54
CA ARG A 58 -7.90 8.94 16.93
C ARG A 58 -9.42 8.98 17.12
N LYS A 59 -10.19 9.38 16.10
CA LYS A 59 -11.66 9.33 16.17
C LYS A 59 -12.23 7.93 16.02
N TRP A 60 -11.49 7.01 15.40
CA TRP A 60 -11.97 5.67 15.05
C TRP A 60 -11.26 4.58 15.85
N HIS A 61 -10.03 4.84 16.26
CA HIS A 61 -9.19 3.90 16.98
C HIS A 61 -8.13 4.63 17.83
N GLU A 62 -7.95 4.22 19.07
CA GLU A 62 -7.10 4.94 20.05
C GLU A 62 -5.59 4.74 19.82
N HIS A 63 -5.21 3.64 19.18
CA HIS A 63 -3.80 3.27 18.93
C HIS A 63 -3.30 3.73 17.56
N ASP A 64 -1.98 3.88 17.47
CA ASP A 64 -1.30 4.12 16.20
C ASP A 64 -1.48 2.91 15.27
N LEU A 65 -1.85 3.18 14.03
CA LEU A 65 -1.99 2.17 13.00
C LEU A 65 -0.72 2.07 12.18
N ALA A 66 -0.26 0.83 11.95
CA ALA A 66 0.83 0.55 11.04
C ALA A 66 0.26 0.15 9.68
N LEU A 67 0.83 0.69 8.61
CA LEU A 67 0.44 0.35 7.25
C LEU A 67 1.09 -0.96 6.85
N PHE A 68 0.27 -1.99 6.62
CA PHE A 68 0.73 -3.30 6.22
C PHE A 68 0.58 -3.50 4.71
N PRO A 69 1.70 -3.74 4.02
CA PRO A 69 1.63 -4.10 2.63
C PRO A 69 0.99 -5.49 2.49
N ARG A 70 -0.12 -5.56 1.71
CA ARG A 70 -0.75 -6.72 1.01
C ARG A 70 -0.06 -8.08 1.26
N ARG A 71 -0.70 -8.95 2.03
CA ARG A 71 -0.39 -10.39 2.04
C ARG A 71 -1.63 -11.24 1.84
N GLU A 72 -2.78 -10.80 2.37
CA GLU A 72 -4.07 -11.49 2.26
C GLU A 72 -5.22 -10.46 2.26
N SER A 73 -6.41 -10.86 1.82
CA SER A 73 -7.62 -10.04 1.92
C SER A 73 -8.08 -10.00 3.39
N LEU A 74 -7.96 -8.85 4.05
CA LEU A 74 -8.54 -8.62 5.35
C LEU A 74 -9.86 -7.86 5.21
N THR A 75 -10.81 -8.14 6.09
CA THR A 75 -12.08 -7.41 6.18
C THR A 75 -11.85 -6.11 6.94
N CYS A 76 -12.25 -4.98 6.37
CA CYS A 76 -12.21 -3.69 7.05
C CYS A 76 -13.24 -3.66 8.20
N ASP A 77 -12.81 -3.30 9.41
CA ASP A 77 -13.68 -3.23 10.60
C ASP A 77 -14.71 -2.09 10.53
N LEU A 78 -14.48 -1.09 9.67
CA LEU A 78 -15.39 0.06 9.55
C LEU A 78 -16.50 -0.15 8.53
N CYS A 79 -16.21 -0.79 7.39
CA CYS A 79 -17.17 -0.96 6.31
C CYS A 79 -17.55 -2.42 6.03
N ALA A 80 -16.93 -3.38 6.74
CA ALA A 80 -17.11 -4.81 6.57
C ALA A 80 -16.81 -5.32 5.14
N LEU A 81 -16.08 -4.54 4.33
CA LEU A 81 -15.66 -4.94 3.00
C LEU A 81 -14.28 -5.60 3.08
N ALA A 82 -14.16 -6.78 2.48
CA ALA A 82 -12.88 -7.42 2.24
C ALA A 82 -12.36 -6.97 0.87
N ASP A 83 -11.78 -5.77 0.81
CA ASP A 83 -11.18 -5.28 -0.43
C ASP A 83 -9.70 -5.64 -0.49
N SER A 84 -9.36 -6.61 -1.32
CA SER A 84 -7.96 -7.00 -1.54
C SER A 84 -7.13 -5.93 -2.25
N SER A 85 -7.74 -4.88 -2.83
CA SER A 85 -7.08 -3.94 -3.74
C SER A 85 -6.32 -2.79 -3.06
N CYS A 86 -6.55 -2.54 -1.77
CA CYS A 86 -5.92 -1.45 -1.02
C CYS A 86 -4.95 -1.96 0.07
N PRO A 87 -3.90 -1.21 0.43
CA PRO A 87 -3.10 -1.53 1.61
C PRO A 87 -3.94 -1.29 2.88
N PHE A 88 -3.78 -2.16 3.88
CA PHE A 88 -4.54 -2.10 5.12
C PHE A 88 -3.71 -1.49 6.24
N TYR A 89 -4.37 -0.74 7.11
CA TYR A 89 -3.82 -0.23 8.36
C TYR A 89 -4.22 -1.18 9.48
N ILE A 90 -3.23 -1.72 10.21
CA ILE A 90 -3.47 -2.65 11.30
C ILE A 90 -2.97 -2.06 12.61
N CYS A 91 -3.81 -2.13 13.64
CA CYS A 91 -3.41 -1.97 15.03
C CYS A 91 -2.92 -3.32 15.57
N GLY A 92 -1.64 -3.45 15.88
CA GLY A 92 -1.12 -4.67 16.52
C GLY A 92 -1.75 -4.99 17.88
N PRO A 93 -1.96 -4.00 18.78
CA PRO A 93 -2.62 -4.25 20.06
C PRO A 93 -4.07 -4.74 20.00
N CYS A 94 -4.82 -4.40 18.94
CA CYS A 94 -6.26 -4.65 18.86
C CYS A 94 -6.68 -5.53 17.69
N ASP A 95 -5.73 -5.93 16.84
CA ASP A 95 -5.99 -6.55 15.53
C ASP A 95 -7.00 -5.75 14.66
N PHE A 96 -7.12 -4.44 14.90
CA PHE A 96 -8.06 -3.56 14.19
C PHE A 96 -7.53 -3.26 12.78
N VAL A 97 -8.37 -3.48 11.76
CA VAL A 97 -8.03 -3.37 10.33
C VAL A 97 -8.89 -2.31 9.64
N VAL A 98 -8.25 -1.35 8.96
CA VAL A 98 -8.93 -0.35 8.11
C VAL A 98 -8.26 -0.14 6.77
#